data_AF-A0A511XG16-F1
#
_entry.id   AF-A0A511XG16-F1
#
_cell.length_a   1.000
_cell.length_b   1.000
_cell.length_c   1.000
_cell.angle_alpha   90.00
_cell.angle_beta   90.00
_cell.angle_gamma   90.00
#
_symmetry.space_group_name_H-M   'P 1'
#
loop_
_entity.id
_entity.type
_entity.pdbx_description
1 polymer ?
#
loop_
_entity_poly.entity_id
_entity_poly.type
_entity_poly.pdbx_seq_one_letter_code
_entity_poly.pdbx_strand_id
1 'polypeptide(L)'
;MGSLSIWHWLIVLAVVVVVFGGGGKISGLMGDFARGIKSFKKNLEDDESMEQSGKPDSRIPAPPPAGTTFTADSNVTSRTPGSTHSS
;
A
#
# COMPACT_ATOMS: atom_id res chain seq x y z
N MET A 1 -43.79 -20.53 19.77
CA MET A 1 -42.50 -20.66 20.48
C MET A 1 -41.44 -19.96 19.63
N GLY A 2 -41.39 -18.62 19.66
CA GLY A 2 -40.59 -17.77 18.75
C GLY A 2 -39.13 -17.69 19.17
N SER A 3 -38.48 -18.84 19.29
CA SER A 3 -37.13 -19.02 19.85
C SER A 3 -35.99 -18.42 19.01
N LEU A 4 -36.25 -17.72 17.91
CA LEU A 4 -35.21 -17.16 17.04
C LEU A 4 -35.56 -15.75 16.53
N SER A 5 -36.24 -14.94 17.36
CA SER A 5 -36.49 -13.54 17.02
C SER A 5 -35.17 -12.79 16.84
N ILE A 6 -35.05 -11.96 15.81
CA ILE A 6 -33.86 -11.10 15.52
C ILE A 6 -33.35 -10.39 16.78
N TRP A 7 -34.27 -10.05 17.68
CA TRP A 7 -33.99 -9.43 18.97
C TRP A 7 -33.08 -10.25 19.88
N HIS A 8 -33.19 -11.58 19.86
CA HIS A 8 -32.31 -12.46 20.65
C HIS A 8 -30.87 -12.41 20.12
N TRP A 9 -30.69 -12.47 18.80
CA TRP A 9 -29.37 -12.37 18.17
C TRP A 9 -28.70 -11.02 18.46
N LEU A 10 -29.46 -9.93 18.49
CA LEU A 10 -28.97 -8.59 18.85
C LEU A 10 -28.48 -8.53 20.30
N ILE A 11 -29.23 -9.11 21.24
CA ILE A 11 -28.82 -9.17 22.66
C ILE A 11 -27.57 -10.03 22.83
N VAL A 12 -27.51 -11.20 22.18
CA VAL A 12 -26.37 -12.12 22.30
C VAL A 12 -25.10 -11.47 21.75
N LEU A 13 -25.18 -10.77 20.61
CA LEU A 13 -24.04 -10.07 20.01
C LEU A 13 -23.55 -8.95 20.94
N ALA A 14 -24.48 -8.19 21.54
CA ALA A 14 -24.14 -7.16 22.51
C ALA A 14 -23.40 -7.74 23.74
N VAL A 15 -23.87 -8.86 24.30
CA VAL A 15 -23.21 -9.51 25.44
C VAL A 15 -21.81 -10.01 25.08
N VAL A 16 -21.65 -10.64 23.91
CA VAL A 16 -20.33 -11.12 23.44
C VAL A 16 -19.36 -9.94 23.27
N VAL A 17 -19.80 -8.84 22.66
CA VAL A 17 -18.95 -7.65 22.50
C VAL A 17 -18.65 -7.00 23.85
N VAL A 18 -19.55 -7.00 24.84
CA VAL A 18 -19.26 -6.43 26.16
C VAL A 18 -18.25 -7.31 26.93
N VAL A 19 -18.43 -8.63 26.92
CA VAL A 19 -17.57 -9.57 27.65
C VAL A 19 -16.18 -9.67 27.02
N PHE A 20 -16.10 -9.68 25.69
CA PHE A 20 -14.83 -9.82 24.98
C PHE A 20 -14.22 -8.46 24.57
N GLY A 21 -15.02 -7.39 24.44
CA GLY A 21 -14.66 -6.05 23.92
C GLY A 21 -13.84 -5.17 24.85
N GLY A 22 -13.82 -5.44 26.15
CA GLY A 22 -13.07 -4.63 27.11
C GLY A 22 -11.55 -4.73 27.01
N GLY A 23 -11.01 -5.71 26.25
CA GLY A 23 -9.58 -6.05 26.26
C GLY A 23 -8.78 -5.65 25.02
N GLY A 24 -9.34 -4.89 24.07
CA GLY A 24 -8.64 -4.41 22.86
C GLY A 24 -8.27 -5.48 21.82
N LYS A 25 -8.33 -6.77 22.16
CA LYS A 25 -7.95 -7.90 21.28
C LYS A 25 -8.86 -8.06 20.06
N ILE A 26 -10.11 -7.60 20.16
CA ILE A 26 -11.06 -7.61 19.03
C ILE A 26 -10.67 -6.61 17.96
N SER A 27 -10.02 -5.48 18.28
CA SER A 27 -9.65 -4.50 17.25
C SER A 27 -8.62 -5.06 16.26
N GLY A 28 -7.62 -5.79 16.76
CA GLY A 28 -6.63 -6.48 15.92
C GLY A 28 -7.27 -7.61 15.10
N LEU A 29 -7.99 -8.53 15.77
CA LEU A 29 -8.66 -9.66 15.10
C LEU A 29 -9.75 -9.23 14.12
N MET A 30 -10.53 -8.20 14.43
CA MET A 30 -11.53 -7.61 13.54
C MET A 30 -10.87 -6.93 12.34
N GLY A 31 -9.69 -6.31 12.52
CA GLY A 31 -8.91 -5.73 11.44
C GLY A 31 -8.42 -6.78 10.43
N ASP A 32 -7.87 -7.90 10.91
CA ASP A 32 -7.46 -9.03 10.07
C ASP A 32 -8.65 -9.72 9.40
N PHE A 33 -9.75 -9.94 10.13
CA PHE A 33 -10.99 -10.47 9.56
C PHE A 33 -11.58 -9.55 8.47
N ALA A 34 -11.62 -8.24 8.73
CA ALA A 34 -12.12 -7.25 7.77
C ALA A 34 -11.24 -7.20 6.51
N ARG A 35 -9.91 -7.34 6.65
CA ARG A 35 -9.01 -7.44 5.49
C ARG A 35 -9.23 -8.70 4.69
N GLY A 36 -9.42 -9.85 5.33
CA GLY A 36 -9.74 -11.11 4.65
C GLY A 36 -11.04 -11.03 3.84
N ILE A 37 -12.12 -10.53 4.46
CA ILE A 37 -13.43 -10.38 3.82
C ILE A 37 -13.38 -9.31 2.70
N LYS A 38 -12.67 -8.19 2.91
CA LYS A 38 -12.53 -7.14 1.89
C LYS A 38 -11.71 -7.60 0.67
N SER A 39 -10.65 -8.37 0.87
CA SER A 39 -9.88 -8.95 -0.23
C SER A 39 -10.69 -9.98 -1.00
N PHE A 40 -11.51 -10.80 -0.32
CA PHE A 40 -12.42 -11.74 -0.96
C PHE A 40 -13.47 -11.01 -1.80
N LYS A 41 -14.13 -9.99 -1.23
CA LYS A 41 -15.08 -9.13 -1.96
C LYS A 41 -14.43 -8.48 -3.18
N LYS A 42 -13.23 -7.92 -3.03
CA LYS A 42 -12.51 -7.25 -4.11
C LYS A 42 -12.06 -8.22 -5.21
N ASN A 43 -11.72 -9.47 -4.86
CA ASN A 43 -11.41 -10.50 -5.86
C ASN A 43 -12.67 -10.95 -6.61
N LEU A 44 -13.80 -11.09 -5.93
CA LEU A 44 -15.08 -11.35 -6.58
C LEU A 44 -15.46 -10.18 -7.49
N GLU A 45 -15.42 -8.94 -6.98
CA GLU A 45 -15.71 -7.74 -7.75
C GLU A 45 -14.73 -7.50 -8.91
N ASP A 46 -13.45 -7.91 -8.81
CA ASP A 46 -12.51 -7.90 -9.92
C ASP A 46 -12.87 -8.95 -10.98
N ASP A 47 -13.37 -10.14 -10.58
CA ASP A 47 -13.89 -11.14 -11.54
C ASP A 47 -15.15 -10.62 -12.27
N GLU A 48 -16.01 -9.84 -11.61
CA GLU A 48 -17.18 -9.21 -12.25
C GLU A 48 -16.83 -7.89 -12.99
N SER A 49 -15.74 -7.21 -12.59
CA SER A 49 -15.24 -5.97 -13.21
C SER A 49 -14.16 -6.21 -14.27
N MET A 50 -13.70 -7.45 -14.48
CA MET A 50 -12.79 -7.78 -15.58
C MET A 50 -13.48 -7.64 -16.95
N GLU A 51 -14.81 -7.57 -16.98
CA GLU A 51 -15.60 -7.15 -18.14
C GLU A 51 -15.69 -5.62 -18.30
N GLN A 52 -15.34 -4.83 -17.26
CA GLN A 52 -15.42 -3.37 -17.31
C GLN A 52 -14.35 -2.68 -16.43
N SER A 53 -13.27 -2.23 -17.09
CA SER A 53 -12.37 -1.14 -16.66
C SER A 53 -10.96 -1.55 -16.20
N GLY A 54 -10.05 -1.63 -17.18
CA GLY A 54 -8.64 -1.32 -16.97
C GLY A 54 -8.47 0.11 -16.44
N LYS A 55 -8.05 0.24 -15.18
CA LYS A 55 -7.46 1.46 -14.62
C LYS A 55 -6.28 1.03 -13.74
N PRO A 56 -5.03 1.15 -14.22
CA PRO A 56 -3.89 0.98 -13.35
C PRO A 56 -3.92 2.14 -12.36
N ASP A 57 -3.80 1.77 -11.09
CA ASP A 57 -3.59 2.67 -9.97
C ASP A 57 -2.27 3.43 -10.19
N SER A 58 -2.36 4.59 -10.85
CA SER A 58 -1.29 5.57 -10.93
C SER A 58 -1.11 6.25 -9.57
N ARG A 59 -0.44 5.56 -8.64
CA ARG A 59 0.19 6.19 -7.47
C ARG A 59 1.55 5.57 -7.17
N ILE A 60 2.51 5.83 -8.05
CA ILE A 60 3.90 5.99 -7.62
C ILE A 60 4.28 7.42 -8.01
N PRO A 61 4.37 8.38 -7.07
CA PRO A 61 4.96 9.66 -7.38
C PRO A 61 6.41 9.39 -7.78
N ALA A 62 6.76 9.82 -9.00
CA ALA A 62 8.09 9.68 -9.55
C ALA A 62 9.14 10.18 -8.53
N PRO A 63 10.19 9.39 -8.24
CA PRO A 63 11.32 9.92 -7.49
C PRO A 63 11.91 11.12 -8.24
N PRO A 64 12.31 12.21 -7.54
CA PRO A 64 12.88 13.38 -8.15
C PRO A 64 14.13 13.00 -8.97
N PRO A 65 14.41 13.68 -10.10
CA PRO A 65 15.60 13.40 -10.90
C PRO A 65 16.85 13.69 -10.05
N ALA A 66 17.44 12.62 -9.53
CA ALA A 66 18.76 12.64 -8.91
C ALA A 66 19.77 13.11 -9.97
N GLY A 67 20.65 14.01 -9.53
CA GLY A 67 21.50 14.80 -10.40
C GLY A 67 22.32 13.97 -11.38
N THR A 68 22.21 14.35 -12.65
CA THR A 68 23.29 14.13 -13.63
C THR A 68 23.43 15.40 -14.46
N THR A 69 23.62 16.53 -13.79
CA THR A 69 24.43 17.60 -14.38
C THR A 69 25.88 17.22 -14.18
N PHE A 70 26.41 16.49 -15.16
CA PHE A 70 27.82 16.52 -15.47
C PHE A 70 28.13 17.97 -15.88
N THR A 71 28.48 18.80 -14.90
CA THR A 71 29.07 20.11 -15.16
C THR A 71 30.45 19.85 -15.72
N ALA A 72 30.53 19.87 -17.06
CA ALA A 72 31.79 19.95 -17.78
C ALA A 72 32.43 21.30 -17.48
N ASP A 73 33.05 21.41 -16.30
CA ASP A 73 33.97 22.49 -15.95
C ASP A 73 35.38 22.00 -16.26
N SER A 74 35.93 22.47 -17.38
CA SER A 74 37.37 22.53 -17.65
C SER A 74 37.62 23.47 -18.82
N ASN A 75 37.17 24.72 -18.70
CA ASN A 75 37.88 25.83 -19.34
C ASN A 75 39.18 26.06 -18.56
N VAL A 76 40.18 25.21 -18.80
CA VAL A 76 41.58 25.50 -18.51
C VAL A 76 42.29 25.57 -19.85
N THR A 77 42.08 26.72 -20.50
CA THR A 77 43.14 27.32 -21.31
C THR A 77 44.38 27.53 -20.43
N SER A 78 45.55 27.42 -21.06
CA SER A 78 46.87 27.82 -20.56
C SER A 78 47.55 26.92 -19.52
N ARG A 79 48.34 25.95 -20.01
CA ARG A 79 49.78 25.77 -19.63
C ARG A 79 50.46 24.59 -20.36
N THR A 80 51.22 24.95 -21.39
CA THR A 80 52.54 24.39 -21.76
C THR A 80 52.62 23.06 -22.54
N PRO A 81 53.23 23.06 -23.74
CA PRO A 81 53.70 21.85 -24.41
C PRO A 81 55.12 21.54 -23.93
N GLY A 82 55.38 20.32 -23.44
CA GLY A 82 56.76 19.92 -23.16
C GLY A 82 56.90 18.70 -22.27
N SER A 83 57.96 17.94 -22.55
CA SER A 83 58.48 16.77 -21.84
C SER A 83 57.82 15.45 -22.26
N THR A 84 58.36 14.73 -23.27
CA THR A 84 59.37 13.64 -23.10
C THR A 84 58.95 12.63 -22.04
N HIS A 85 58.77 11.34 -22.33
CA HIS A 85 59.84 10.36 -22.58
C HIS A 85 59.13 9.01 -22.90
N SER A 86 59.36 8.36 -24.04
CA SER A 86 60.35 7.28 -24.23
C SER A 86 60.29 6.15 -23.19
N SER A 87 59.67 5.02 -23.56
CA SER A 87 60.27 3.66 -23.66
C SER A 87 59.17 2.62 -23.81
#